data_AF-G4A8J2-F1
#
_entry.id   AF-G4A8J2-F1
#
_cell.length_a   1.000
_cell.length_b   1.000
_cell.length_c   1.000
_cell.angle_alpha   90.00
_cell.angle_beta   90.00
_cell.angle_gamma   90.00
#
_symmetry.space_group_name_H-M   'P 1'
#
loop_
_entity.id
_entity.type
_entity.pdbx_description
1 polymer ?
#
loop_
_entity_poly.entity_id
_entity_poly.type
_entity_poly.pdbx_seq_one_letter_code
_entity_poly.pdbx_strand_id
1 'polypeptide(L)'
;MKLMTKLTLAVATVFIAACAPRDTTHHYDIQSVLNSPEAQRFLNPNVKLYFGKPAPGKVVVDNAITNKKTNAANKSDEKACKRAFLSAVKQLQDKAQSSGATKVSNIVSYYKKNVYKSTTQYECHAGHLIAGVALKGDIVK
;
A
#
# COMPACT_ATOMS: atom_id res chain seq x y z
N MET A 1 -42.72 -53.71 -21.65
CA MET A 1 -41.43 -53.97 -20.97
C MET A 1 -40.34 -53.77 -22.01
N LYS A 2 -39.30 -52.95 -21.90
CA LYS A 2 -38.72 -52.13 -20.83
C LYS A 2 -38.07 -50.91 -21.52
N LEU A 3 -38.40 -49.75 -20.98
CA LEU A 3 -37.71 -48.48 -21.11
C LEU A 3 -36.25 -48.65 -20.64
N MET A 4 -35.23 -48.27 -21.42
CA MET A 4 -33.91 -47.92 -20.88
C MET A 4 -33.20 -46.87 -21.74
N THR A 5 -33.66 -45.64 -21.58
CA THR A 5 -32.90 -44.42 -21.75
C THR A 5 -31.70 -44.42 -20.80
N LYS A 6 -30.47 -44.28 -21.30
CA LYS A 6 -29.32 -43.87 -20.48
C LYS A 6 -28.51 -42.81 -21.22
N LEU A 7 -29.04 -41.59 -21.21
CA LEU A 7 -28.29 -40.38 -21.48
C LEU A 7 -27.56 -40.00 -20.18
N THR A 8 -26.32 -40.48 -20.00
CA THR A 8 -25.48 -40.10 -18.86
C THR A 8 -24.93 -38.70 -19.11
N LEU A 9 -25.72 -37.68 -18.73
CA LEU A 9 -25.26 -36.29 -18.67
C LEU A 9 -24.37 -36.14 -17.42
N ALA A 10 -23.06 -36.29 -17.58
CA ALA A 10 -22.10 -35.99 -16.52
C ALA A 10 -22.06 -34.47 -16.29
N VAL A 11 -22.90 -33.99 -15.37
CA VAL A 11 -22.83 -32.62 -14.86
C VAL A 11 -21.59 -32.53 -13.96
N ALA A 12 -20.48 -32.06 -14.53
CA ALA A 12 -19.34 -31.61 -13.74
C ALA A 12 -19.73 -30.29 -13.07
N THR A 13 -20.25 -30.36 -11.85
CA THR A 13 -20.40 -29.21 -10.96
C THR A 13 -19.01 -28.67 -10.65
N VAL A 14 -18.60 -27.63 -11.40
CA VAL A 14 -17.46 -26.80 -11.02
C VAL A 14 -17.81 -26.18 -9.67
N PHE A 15 -17.16 -26.64 -8.61
CA PHE A 15 -17.16 -25.93 -7.33
C PHE A 15 -16.51 -24.57 -7.57
N ILE A 16 -17.32 -23.55 -7.81
CA ILE A 16 -16.89 -22.16 -7.75
C ILE A 16 -16.57 -21.92 -6.26
N ALA A 17 -15.33 -22.17 -5.86
CA ALA A 17 -14.82 -21.67 -4.59
C ALA A 17 -15.06 -20.16 -4.61
N ALA A 18 -15.95 -19.68 -3.74
CA ALA A 18 -16.31 -18.28 -3.69
C ALA A 18 -15.04 -17.45 -3.44
N CYS A 19 -14.52 -16.77 -4.45
CA CYS A 19 -13.57 -15.68 -4.27
C CYS A 19 -14.31 -14.50 -3.64
N ALA A 20 -14.60 -14.61 -2.34
CA ALA A 20 -15.12 -13.48 -1.59
C ALA A 20 -14.09 -12.35 -1.64
N PRO A 21 -14.50 -11.11 -1.94
CA PRO A 21 -13.61 -9.96 -1.85
C PRO A 21 -13.09 -9.86 -0.41
N ARG A 22 -11.77 -9.75 -0.27
CA ARG A 22 -11.09 -9.57 1.01
C ARG A 22 -10.41 -8.22 1.02
N ASP A 23 -10.51 -7.54 2.15
CA ASP A 23 -9.79 -6.31 2.46
C ASP A 23 -9.49 -6.33 3.97
N THR A 24 -8.30 -6.83 4.32
CA THR A 24 -7.84 -6.85 5.70
C THR A 24 -6.95 -5.65 5.97
N THR A 25 -7.34 -4.85 6.95
CA THR A 25 -6.54 -3.71 7.41
C THR A 25 -5.41 -4.18 8.32
N HIS A 26 -4.20 -3.75 8.02
CA HIS A 26 -3.00 -3.99 8.83
C HIS A 26 -2.36 -2.67 9.24
N HIS A 27 -1.78 -2.66 10.43
CA HIS A 27 -0.96 -1.57 10.93
C HIS A 27 0.45 -2.11 11.19
N TYR A 28 1.40 -1.69 10.36
CA TYR A 28 2.78 -2.18 10.45
C TYR A 28 3.72 -1.05 10.85
N ASP A 29 4.82 -1.41 11.53
CA ASP A 29 5.82 -0.46 11.97
C ASP A 29 6.58 0.16 10.79
N ILE A 30 6.67 1.48 10.78
CA ILE A 30 7.33 2.29 9.75
C ILE A 30 8.83 2.03 9.76
N GLN A 31 9.46 2.02 10.93
CA GLN A 31 10.92 1.92 11.05
C GLN A 31 11.43 0.56 10.59
N SER A 32 10.72 -0.51 10.93
CA SER A 32 10.98 -1.88 10.47
C SER A 32 11.05 -1.96 8.94
N VAL A 33 10.14 -1.28 8.24
CA VAL A 33 10.15 -1.25 6.78
C VAL A 33 11.23 -0.32 6.23
N LEU A 34 11.39 0.89 6.77
CA LEU A 34 12.38 1.87 6.29
C LEU A 34 13.83 1.43 6.53
N ASN A 35 14.09 0.61 7.55
CA ASN A 35 15.41 0.07 7.85
C ASN A 35 15.70 -1.23 7.08
N SER A 36 14.75 -1.73 6.28
CA SER A 36 14.95 -2.95 5.52
C SER A 36 15.95 -2.75 4.36
N PRO A 37 16.68 -3.80 3.93
CA PRO A 37 17.60 -3.71 2.78
C PRO A 37 16.91 -3.28 1.48
N GLU A 38 15.62 -3.58 1.35
CA GLU A 38 14.82 -3.18 0.21
C GLU A 38 14.61 -1.66 0.21
N ALA A 39 14.32 -1.05 1.37
CA ALA A 39 14.18 0.40 1.49
C ALA A 39 15.47 1.14 1.09
N GLN A 40 16.63 0.65 1.52
CA GLN A 40 17.93 1.25 1.17
C GLN A 40 18.20 1.28 -0.33
N ARG A 41 17.66 0.31 -1.09
CA ARG A 41 17.80 0.24 -2.55
C ARG A 41 16.79 1.10 -3.29
N PHE A 42 15.58 1.25 -2.75
CA PHE A 42 14.45 1.90 -3.44
C PHE A 42 14.24 3.36 -3.04
N LEU A 43 14.60 3.74 -1.82
CA LEU A 43 14.36 5.07 -1.27
C LEU A 43 15.57 5.97 -1.44
N ASN A 44 15.30 7.25 -1.65
CA ASN A 44 16.32 8.27 -1.77
C ASN A 44 16.72 8.81 -0.39
N PRO A 45 17.96 8.61 0.09
CA PRO A 45 18.39 9.08 1.40
C PRO A 45 18.46 10.62 1.51
N ASN A 46 18.51 11.33 0.38
CA ASN A 46 18.56 12.80 0.35
C ASN A 46 17.21 13.47 0.62
N VAL A 47 16.10 12.71 0.59
CA VAL A 47 14.78 13.24 0.90
C VAL A 47 14.35 12.77 2.29
N LYS A 48 14.33 13.71 3.25
CA LYS A 48 13.97 13.43 4.64
C LYS A 48 12.46 13.23 4.79
N LEU A 49 12.07 12.20 5.52
CA LEU A 49 10.68 11.81 5.73
C LEU A 49 10.27 12.09 7.19
N TYR A 50 9.15 12.78 7.38
CA TYR A 50 8.61 13.11 8.70
C TYR A 50 7.19 12.56 8.82
N PHE A 51 7.03 11.46 9.55
CA PHE A 51 5.75 10.79 9.77
C PHE A 51 5.02 11.38 10.98
N GLY A 52 3.73 11.70 10.80
CA GLY A 52 2.83 12.19 11.85
C GLY A 52 3.22 13.53 12.49
N LYS A 53 4.30 14.18 12.03
CA LYS A 53 4.86 15.41 12.59
C LYS A 53 5.31 16.39 11.51
N PRO A 54 5.29 17.70 11.80
CA PRO A 54 5.74 18.70 10.85
C PRO A 54 7.26 18.67 10.67
N ALA A 55 7.71 18.96 9.46
CA ALA A 55 9.11 19.22 9.13
C ALA A 55 9.37 20.74 9.06
N PRO A 56 10.57 21.21 9.43
CA PRO A 56 10.93 22.61 9.27
C PRO A 56 11.12 22.97 7.78
N GLY A 57 10.63 24.15 7.40
CA GLY A 57 10.76 24.71 6.05
C GLY A 57 9.44 25.26 5.53
N LYS A 58 9.43 25.66 4.24
CA LYS A 58 8.21 26.16 3.58
C LYS A 58 7.53 25.02 2.83
N VAL A 59 6.23 24.83 3.05
CA VAL A 59 5.41 23.93 2.24
C VAL A 59 5.29 24.50 0.84
N VAL A 60 5.72 23.73 -0.16
CA VAL A 60 5.64 24.08 -1.58
C VAL A 60 4.55 23.30 -2.31
N VAL A 61 4.20 22.11 -1.81
CA VAL A 61 3.01 21.35 -2.24
C VAL A 61 2.34 20.81 -0.99
N ASP A 62 1.11 21.23 -0.76
CA ASP A 62 0.31 20.77 0.36
C ASP A 62 -0.47 19.50 -0.02
N ASN A 63 -0.71 18.60 0.94
CA ASN A 63 -1.57 17.43 0.77
C ASN A 63 -1.23 16.55 -0.46
N ALA A 64 0.05 16.27 -0.73
CA ALA A 64 0.45 15.34 -1.77
C ALA A 64 0.01 13.91 -1.40
N ILE A 65 -0.86 13.32 -2.23
CA ILE A 65 -1.45 12.00 -2.00
C ILE A 65 -0.81 10.95 -2.90
N THR A 66 -0.62 9.76 -2.34
CA THR A 66 -0.22 8.54 -3.03
C THR A 66 -1.25 7.45 -2.78
N ASN A 67 -1.41 6.55 -3.75
CA ASN A 67 -2.27 5.37 -3.62
C ASN A 67 -1.61 4.24 -4.41
N LYS A 68 -0.70 3.53 -3.76
CA LYS A 68 0.09 2.48 -4.39
C LYS A 68 -0.51 1.12 -4.12
N LYS A 69 -0.61 0.33 -5.18
CA LYS A 69 -1.10 -1.05 -5.16
C LYS A 69 -0.02 -1.96 -5.67
N THR A 70 0.03 -3.19 -5.15
CA THR A 70 0.96 -4.22 -5.59
C THR A 70 0.27 -5.57 -5.64
N ASN A 71 0.85 -6.51 -6.39
CA ASN A 71 0.38 -7.89 -6.44
C ASN A 71 0.64 -8.60 -5.10
N ALA A 72 -0.43 -9.05 -4.45
CA ALA A 72 -0.41 -9.80 -3.19
C ALA A 72 -0.61 -11.32 -3.40
N ALA A 73 -0.96 -11.76 -4.62
CA ALA A 73 -1.15 -13.17 -4.93
C ALA A 73 0.10 -13.99 -4.54
N ASN A 74 -0.13 -15.09 -3.81
CA ASN A 74 0.90 -16.01 -3.31
C ASN A 74 2.00 -15.32 -2.47
N LYS A 75 1.67 -14.24 -1.75
CA LYS A 75 2.56 -13.57 -0.81
C LYS A 75 1.86 -13.39 0.53
N SER A 76 2.64 -13.23 1.61
CA SER A 76 2.08 -12.75 2.87
C SER A 76 1.63 -11.29 2.72
N ASP A 77 0.61 -10.93 3.50
CA ASP A 77 0.11 -9.56 3.58
C ASP A 77 1.23 -8.59 3.92
N GLU A 78 2.05 -8.93 4.91
CA GLU A 78 3.19 -8.11 5.33
C GLU A 78 4.14 -7.81 4.18
N LYS A 79 4.51 -8.82 3.37
CA LYS A 79 5.41 -8.63 2.22
C LYS A 79 4.77 -7.75 1.15
N ALA A 80 3.48 -7.93 0.89
CA ALA A 80 2.76 -7.12 -0.08
C ALA A 80 2.61 -5.67 0.41
N CYS A 81 2.22 -5.47 1.66
CA CYS A 81 2.09 -4.18 2.33
C CYS A 81 3.42 -3.43 2.39
N LYS A 82 4.51 -4.10 2.75
CA LYS A 82 5.87 -3.56 2.71
C LYS A 82 6.19 -2.97 1.33
N ARG A 83 5.92 -3.72 0.26
CA ARG A 83 6.17 -3.23 -1.12
C ARG A 83 5.28 -2.06 -1.52
N ALA A 84 4.00 -2.10 -1.17
CA ALA A 84 3.08 -0.99 -1.42
C ALA A 84 3.53 0.28 -0.67
N PHE A 85 3.92 0.14 0.60
CA PHE A 85 4.44 1.23 1.43
C PHE A 85 5.72 1.85 0.84
N LEU A 86 6.73 1.04 0.51
CA LEU A 86 7.96 1.55 -0.09
C LEU A 86 7.71 2.28 -1.42
N SER A 87 6.77 1.78 -2.22
CA SER A 87 6.36 2.44 -3.46
C SER A 87 5.68 3.79 -3.20
N ALA A 88 4.88 3.90 -2.13
CA ALA A 88 4.18 5.12 -1.77
C ALA A 88 5.16 6.18 -1.25
N VAL A 89 6.08 5.77 -0.37
CA VAL A 89 7.17 6.63 0.13
C VAL A 89 8.03 7.12 -1.04
N LYS A 90 8.44 6.22 -1.94
CA LYS A 90 9.21 6.60 -3.12
C LYS A 90 8.49 7.66 -3.96
N GLN A 91 7.18 7.52 -4.19
CA GLN A 91 6.42 8.51 -4.94
C GLN A 91 6.40 9.90 -4.27
N LEU A 92 6.31 9.96 -2.94
CA LEU A 92 6.44 11.21 -2.20
C LEU A 92 7.84 11.81 -2.36
N GLN A 93 8.89 10.98 -2.32
CA GLN A 93 10.26 11.44 -2.55
C GLN A 93 10.47 11.97 -3.96
N ASP A 94 9.98 11.25 -4.98
CA ASP A 94 10.04 11.67 -6.37
C ASP A 94 9.31 13.00 -6.56
N LYS A 95 8.15 13.17 -5.89
CA LYS A 95 7.42 14.45 -5.90
C LYS A 95 8.24 15.57 -5.26
N ALA A 96 8.87 15.32 -4.11
CA ALA A 96 9.74 16.28 -3.45
C ALA A 96 10.86 16.75 -4.38
N GLN A 97 11.56 15.81 -5.03
CA GLN A 97 12.62 16.13 -5.98
C GLN A 97 12.11 16.95 -7.17
N SER A 98 10.97 16.56 -7.75
CA SER A 98 10.36 17.29 -8.88
C SER A 98 9.93 18.71 -8.52
N SER A 99 9.67 18.98 -7.23
CA SER A 99 9.33 20.31 -6.71
C SER A 99 10.54 21.07 -6.16
N GLY A 100 11.77 20.57 -6.37
CA GLY A 100 13.01 21.18 -5.88
C GLY A 100 13.10 21.22 -4.35
N ALA A 101 12.46 20.27 -3.69
CA ALA A 101 12.36 20.13 -2.24
C ALA A 101 13.11 18.87 -1.76
N THR A 102 13.49 18.86 -0.48
CA THR A 102 14.31 17.79 0.12
C THR A 102 13.65 17.15 1.33
N LYS A 103 12.39 17.49 1.62
CA LYS A 103 11.66 16.96 2.77
C LYS A 103 10.21 16.66 2.40
N VAL A 104 9.67 15.63 3.02
CA VAL A 104 8.23 15.34 3.05
C VAL A 104 7.78 15.36 4.50
N SER A 105 6.88 16.28 4.80
CA SER A 105 6.33 16.59 6.11
C SER A 105 4.98 15.91 6.34
N ASN A 106 4.58 15.74 7.61
CA ASN A 106 3.23 15.32 7.99
C ASN A 106 2.74 14.06 7.26
N ILE A 107 3.62 13.08 7.03
CA ILE A 107 3.25 11.86 6.34
C ILE A 107 2.29 11.06 7.22
N VAL A 108 1.10 10.78 6.71
CA VAL A 108 0.04 10.01 7.35
C VAL A 108 -0.56 9.01 6.38
N SER A 109 -1.18 7.95 6.89
CA SER A 109 -1.95 7.05 6.02
C SER A 109 -3.30 7.69 5.66
N TYR A 110 -3.76 7.47 4.43
CA TYR A 110 -4.89 8.19 3.84
C TYR A 110 -5.80 7.28 3.01
N TYR A 111 -6.27 6.17 3.59
CA TYR A 111 -7.15 5.25 2.89
C TYR A 111 -8.59 5.77 2.80
N LYS A 112 -9.20 5.67 1.61
CA LYS A 112 -10.59 6.11 1.34
C LYS A 112 -10.91 7.51 1.90
N LYS A 113 -9.94 8.43 1.84
CA LYS A 113 -10.00 9.81 2.35
C LYS A 113 -10.07 9.95 3.89
N ASN A 114 -9.89 8.86 4.63
CA ASN A 114 -9.76 8.89 6.08
C ASN A 114 -8.28 8.97 6.46
N VAL A 115 -7.96 9.84 7.41
CA VAL A 115 -6.59 9.99 7.91
C VAL A 115 -6.37 9.04 9.08
N TYR A 116 -5.40 8.15 8.94
CA TYR A 116 -4.79 7.46 10.07
C TYR A 116 -3.44 8.12 10.38
N LYS A 117 -3.42 8.89 11.47
CA LYS A 117 -2.24 9.63 11.93
C LYS A 117 -1.48 8.80 12.95
N SER A 118 -0.28 8.37 12.57
CA SER A 118 0.67 7.72 13.46
C SER A 118 2.10 8.11 13.09
N THR A 119 2.97 8.19 14.10
CA THR A 119 4.41 8.45 13.92
C THR A 119 5.21 7.15 13.78
N THR A 120 4.61 6.00 14.14
CA THR A 120 5.27 4.69 14.20
C THR A 120 4.64 3.67 13.27
N GLN A 121 3.38 3.80 12.89
CA GLN A 121 2.67 2.80 12.09
C GLN A 121 2.09 3.38 10.80
N TYR A 122 2.03 2.55 9.76
CA TYR A 122 1.28 2.85 8.53
C TYR A 122 0.14 1.86 8.34
N GLU A 123 -0.93 2.33 7.72
CA GLU A 123 -2.11 1.54 7.38
C GLU A 123 -1.93 0.90 6.00
N CYS A 124 -2.22 -0.40 5.91
CA CYS A 124 -2.25 -1.15 4.67
C CYS A 124 -3.54 -1.94 4.54
N HIS A 125 -4.03 -2.04 3.32
CA HIS A 125 -5.22 -2.80 2.97
C HIS A 125 -4.82 -3.98 2.08
N ALA A 126 -4.92 -5.21 2.61
CA ALA A 126 -4.50 -6.43 1.94
C ALA A 126 -5.71 -7.28 1.50
N GLY A 127 -5.86 -7.47 0.19
CA GLY A 127 -6.83 -8.38 -0.41
C GLY A 127 -6.17 -9.62 -1.01
N HIS A 128 -6.97 -10.50 -1.62
CA HIS A 128 -6.50 -11.76 -2.18
C HIS A 128 -5.44 -11.60 -3.27
N LEU A 129 -5.62 -10.62 -4.16
CA LEU A 129 -4.74 -10.41 -5.32
C LEU A 129 -3.92 -9.13 -5.21
N ILE A 130 -4.39 -8.16 -4.42
CA ILE A 130 -3.85 -6.80 -4.37
C ILE A 130 -3.73 -6.37 -2.90
N ALA A 131 -2.59 -5.79 -2.55
CA ALA A 131 -2.44 -4.99 -1.34
C ALA A 131 -2.16 -3.53 -1.71
N GLY A 132 -2.58 -2.59 -0.87
CA GLY A 132 -2.41 -1.18 -1.13
C GLY A 132 -2.12 -0.35 0.11
N VAL A 133 -1.35 0.70 -0.09
CA VAL A 133 -1.04 1.72 0.91
C VAL A 133 -1.27 3.08 0.27
N ALA A 134 -2.02 3.93 0.97
CA ALA A 134 -2.23 5.32 0.59
C ALA A 134 -1.59 6.22 1.63
N LEU A 135 -0.68 7.09 1.21
CA LEU A 135 -0.06 8.09 2.09
C LEU A 135 -0.42 9.49 1.63
N LYS A 136 -0.54 10.41 2.58
CA LYS A 136 -0.65 11.85 2.35
C LYS A 136 0.46 12.56 3.11
N GLY A 137 1.10 13.56 2.51
CA GLY A 137 2.09 14.40 3.18
C GLY A 137 2.36 15.68 2.42
N ASP A 138 3.11 16.58 3.03
CA ASP A 138 3.37 17.91 2.49
C ASP A 138 4.81 17.99 1.99
N ILE A 139 5.02 18.53 0.81
CA ILE A 139 6.36 18.69 0.24
C ILE A 139 6.96 19.99 0.77
N VAL A 140 8.12 19.89 1.42
CA VAL A 140 8.74 21.00 2.14
C VAL A 140 10.16 21.26 1.61
N LYS A 141 10.42 22.53 1.27
CA LYS A 141 11.73 23.05 0.89
C LYS A 141 12.37 23.71 2.11
#